data_AF-A0A7S0EG18-F1
#
_entry.id   AF-A0A7S0EG18-F1
#
_cell.length_a   1.000
_cell.length_b   1.000
_cell.length_c   1.000
_cell.angle_alpha   90.00
_cell.angle_beta   90.00
_cell.angle_gamma   90.00
#
_symmetry.space_group_name_H-M   'P 1'
#
loop_
_entity.id
_entity.type
_entity.pdbx_description
1 polymer ?
#
loop_
_entity_poly.entity_id
_entity_poly.type
_entity_poly.pdbx_seq_one_letter_code
_entity_poly.pdbx_strand_id
1 'polypeptide(L)'
;SQGTGRLVLTAAGSGTAAGVACEVYFTLTNPSSDQSSPSVSAAGEIYSTADAGVIGSISAAAMTKPGSSWYGVANGYDPLEVLVPAWPVKTIYQSNPLAGASNTLTVNVSSNYDLGEGSVLTISGLTNAVAGSSISLTSGSNDG
;
A
#
# COMPACT_ATOMS: atom_id res chain seq x y z
N SER A 1 0.93 -10.03 17.96
CA SER A 1 1.87 -8.99 18.41
C SER A 1 2.89 -8.78 17.31
N GLN A 2 3.07 -7.56 16.81
CA GLN A 2 4.26 -7.26 16.00
C GLN A 2 5.48 -7.38 16.93
N GLY A 3 6.43 -8.25 16.61
CA GLY A 3 7.68 -8.34 17.36
C GLY A 3 8.45 -7.03 17.25
N THR A 4 9.14 -6.63 18.31
CA THR A 4 10.06 -5.49 18.25
C THR A 4 11.26 -5.87 17.39
N GLY A 5 11.39 -5.28 16.20
CA GLY A 5 12.58 -5.42 15.38
C GLY A 5 13.77 -4.69 16.00
N ARG A 6 14.97 -5.26 15.89
CA ARG A 6 16.22 -4.61 16.31
C ARG A 6 17.16 -4.50 15.12
N LEU A 7 17.51 -3.27 14.76
CA LEU A 7 18.57 -2.98 13.80
C LEU A 7 19.84 -2.60 14.57
N VAL A 8 20.93 -3.33 14.36
CA VAL A 8 22.23 -3.02 14.97
C VAL A 8 23.14 -2.45 13.89
N LEU A 9 23.64 -1.25 14.12
CA LEU A 9 24.55 -0.56 13.22
C LEU A 9 25.90 -0.40 13.91
N THR A 10 26.97 -0.71 13.20
CA THR A 10 28.34 -0.50 13.68
C THR A 10 28.99 0.57 12.82
N ALA A 11 29.53 1.59 13.46
CA ALA A 11 30.26 2.64 12.76
C ALA A 11 31.50 2.02 12.07
N ALA A 12 31.64 2.23 10.76
CA ALA A 12 32.75 1.70 9.96
C ALA A 12 33.90 2.72 9.86
N GLY A 13 35.10 2.24 9.51
CA GLY A 13 36.27 3.10 9.27
C GLY A 13 36.62 3.98 10.47
N SER A 14 36.71 5.30 10.25
CA SER A 14 36.95 6.31 11.29
C SER A 14 35.71 6.71 12.09
N GLY A 15 34.58 6.03 11.90
CA GLY A 15 33.30 6.35 12.52
C GLY A 15 32.54 7.50 11.83
N THR A 16 31.55 8.05 12.54
CA THR A 16 30.77 9.22 12.09
C THR A 16 31.34 10.50 12.71
N ALA A 17 31.25 11.62 11.98
CA ALA A 17 31.66 12.92 12.49
C ALA A 17 30.55 13.58 13.31
N ALA A 18 30.92 14.29 14.38
CA ALA A 18 29.97 15.04 15.19
C ALA A 18 29.24 16.12 14.36
N GLY A 19 27.92 16.21 14.53
CA GLY A 19 27.08 17.18 13.81
C GLY A 19 26.77 16.81 12.35
N VAL A 20 27.29 15.69 11.84
CA VAL A 20 26.99 15.22 10.48
C VAL A 20 25.86 14.19 10.53
N ALA A 21 24.81 14.41 9.73
CA ALA A 21 23.68 13.50 9.63
C ALA A 21 24.11 12.16 9.02
N CYS A 22 23.52 11.08 9.52
CA CYS A 22 23.65 9.74 8.97
C CYS A 22 22.24 9.20 8.69
N GLU A 23 21.95 8.92 7.43
CA GLU A 23 20.68 8.33 7.02
C GLU A 23 20.82 6.81 6.89
N VAL A 24 19.79 6.10 7.34
CA VAL A 24 19.74 4.64 7.35
C VAL A 24 18.51 4.18 6.59
N TYR A 25 18.72 3.33 5.59
CA TYR A 25 17.66 2.74 4.80
C TYR A 25 17.64 1.23 5.02
N PHE A 26 16.44 0.68 5.23
CA PHE A 26 16.20 -0.75 5.24
C PHE A 26 14.82 -1.02 4.64
N THR A 27 14.66 -2.21 4.09
CA THR A 27 13.39 -2.64 3.49
C THR A 27 12.55 -3.40 4.50
N LEU A 28 11.26 -3.11 4.55
CA LEU A 28 10.26 -3.86 5.30
C LEU A 28 9.15 -4.29 4.34
N THR A 29 8.74 -5.55 4.44
CA THR A 29 7.58 -6.07 3.70
C THR A 29 6.32 -5.85 4.52
N ASN A 30 5.32 -5.20 3.93
CA ASN A 30 4.02 -5.01 4.57
C ASN A 30 3.29 -6.35 4.78
N PRO A 31 2.40 -6.45 5.79
CA PRO A 31 1.55 -7.62 5.97
C PRO A 31 0.66 -7.87 4.73
N SER A 32 0.24 -9.13 4.56
CA SER A 32 -0.68 -9.55 3.49
C SER A 32 -2.15 -9.34 3.83
N SER A 33 -2.45 -8.62 4.91
CA SER A 33 -3.79 -8.34 5.41
C SER A 33 -3.91 -6.85 5.72
N ASP A 34 -5.14 -6.37 5.77
CA ASP A 34 -5.44 -5.00 6.18
C ASP A 34 -4.78 -4.69 7.53
N GLN A 35 -4.22 -3.49 7.64
CA GLN A 35 -3.60 -2.99 8.83
C GLN A 35 -3.85 -1.50 8.93
N SER A 36 -4.60 -1.09 9.95
CA SER A 36 -4.63 0.31 10.35
C SER A 36 -3.27 0.72 10.88
N SER A 37 -2.83 1.93 10.52
CA SER A 37 -1.53 2.46 10.85
C SER A 37 -1.21 2.29 12.34
N PRO A 38 -0.20 1.48 12.71
CA PRO A 38 0.26 1.36 14.08
C PRO A 38 1.04 2.60 14.52
N SER A 39 1.34 2.71 15.81
CA SER A 39 2.36 3.65 16.27
C SER A 39 3.74 3.11 15.91
N VAL A 40 4.51 3.89 15.15
CA VAL A 40 5.89 3.55 14.77
C VAL A 40 6.81 4.60 15.37
N SER A 41 7.86 4.16 16.06
CA SER A 41 8.88 5.04 16.64
C SER A 41 10.25 4.38 16.62
N ALA A 42 11.30 5.19 16.51
CA ALA A 42 12.68 4.74 16.63
C ALA A 42 13.31 5.32 17.90
N ALA A 43 14.02 4.48 18.64
CA ALA A 43 14.87 4.85 19.76
C ALA A 43 16.16 4.05 19.66
N GLY A 44 17.20 4.44 20.37
CA GLY A 44 18.49 3.77 20.26
C GLY A 44 19.36 3.93 21.50
N GLU A 45 20.39 3.10 21.57
CA GLU A 45 21.42 3.14 22.60
C GLU A 45 22.78 3.16 21.89
N ILE A 46 23.73 3.90 22.46
CA ILE A 46 25.10 4.01 21.97
C ILE A 46 25.97 3.16 22.88
N TYR A 47 26.71 2.22 22.29
CA TYR A 47 27.60 1.33 23.02
C TYR A 47 29.07 1.70 22.74
N SER A 48 29.90 1.65 23.78
CA SER A 48 31.35 1.73 23.64
C SER A 48 31.92 0.35 23.33
N THR A 49 32.79 0.25 22.33
CA THR A 49 33.55 -0.98 22.04
C THR A 49 34.65 -1.25 23.08
N ALA A 50 35.03 -0.24 23.87
CA ALA A 50 36.03 -0.37 24.93
C ALA A 50 35.45 -0.92 26.24
N ASP A 51 34.22 -0.53 26.59
CA ASP A 51 33.63 -0.80 27.92
C ASP A 51 32.41 -1.74 27.90
N ALA A 52 32.02 -2.26 26.73
CA ALA A 52 30.88 -3.16 26.53
C ALA A 52 29.54 -2.67 27.12
N GLY A 53 29.42 -1.37 27.41
CA GLY A 53 28.29 -0.74 28.09
C GLY A 53 27.65 0.37 27.26
N VAL A 54 26.41 0.72 27.65
CA VAL A 54 25.68 1.86 27.11
C VAL A 54 26.34 3.15 27.61
N ILE A 55 26.81 3.98 26.68
CA ILE A 55 27.42 5.29 26.96
C ILE A 55 26.50 6.46 26.60
N GLY A 56 25.36 6.19 25.97
CA GLY A 56 24.37 7.21 25.62
C GLY A 56 23.09 6.60 25.07
N SER A 57 22.04 7.41 24.99
CA SER A 57 20.75 7.00 24.44
C SER A 57 20.21 8.04 23.46
N ILE A 58 19.38 7.55 22.54
CA ILE A 58 18.61 8.33 21.58
C ILE A 58 17.15 8.21 22.02
N SER A 59 16.55 9.35 22.38
CA SER A 59 15.14 9.40 22.78
C SER A 59 14.23 8.91 21.66
N ALA A 60 13.13 8.27 22.04
CA ALA A 60 12.14 7.81 21.08
C ALA A 60 11.59 8.96 20.23
N ALA A 61 11.64 8.81 18.91
CA ALA A 61 11.02 9.69 17.94
C ALA A 61 9.93 8.92 17.18
N ALA A 62 8.69 9.39 17.26
CA ALA A 62 7.56 8.80 16.54
C ALA A 62 7.53 9.27 15.09
N MET A 63 7.12 8.37 14.18
CA MET A 63 6.77 8.76 12.82
C MET A 63 5.50 9.63 12.85
N THR A 64 5.48 10.66 12.01
CA THR A 64 4.31 11.53 11.86
C THR A 64 3.19 10.76 11.16
N LYS A 65 1.94 11.05 11.54
CA LYS A 65 0.71 10.55 10.89
C LYS A 65 0.00 11.71 10.20
N PRO A 66 0.26 11.95 8.91
CA PRO A 66 -0.38 13.05 8.19
C PRO A 66 -1.91 12.92 8.07
N GLY A 67 -2.44 11.69 8.09
CA GLY A 67 -3.86 11.38 7.89
C GLY A 67 -4.36 11.61 6.45
N SER A 68 -3.46 11.97 5.52
CA SER A 68 -3.80 12.18 4.11
C SER A 68 -3.90 10.86 3.36
N SER A 69 -4.79 10.82 2.37
CA SER A 69 -4.98 9.63 1.53
C SER A 69 -3.85 9.48 0.51
N TRP A 70 -3.52 8.23 0.15
CA TRP A 70 -2.56 7.89 -0.91
C TRP A 70 -3.14 6.76 -1.76
N TYR A 71 -3.18 6.91 -3.10
CA TYR A 71 -3.84 5.97 -4.03
C TYR A 71 -5.25 5.53 -3.60
N GLY A 72 -6.08 6.48 -3.14
CA GLY A 72 -7.45 6.22 -2.69
C GLY A 72 -7.55 5.53 -1.34
N VAL A 73 -6.44 5.12 -0.73
CA VAL A 73 -6.39 4.56 0.62
C VAL A 73 -6.44 5.69 1.62
N ALA A 74 -7.49 5.74 2.44
CA ALA A 74 -7.60 6.67 3.56
C ALA A 74 -6.39 6.49 4.50
N ASN A 75 -5.78 7.60 4.94
CA ASN A 75 -4.55 7.59 5.74
C ASN A 75 -3.36 6.89 5.06
N GLY A 76 -3.34 6.69 3.74
CA GLY A 76 -2.28 5.94 3.05
C GLY A 76 -0.87 6.53 3.16
N TYR A 77 -0.71 7.78 3.61
CA TYR A 77 0.59 8.37 3.98
C TYR A 77 1.05 8.03 5.41
N ASP A 78 0.17 7.49 6.25
CA ASP A 78 0.50 7.12 7.62
C ASP A 78 1.41 5.87 7.63
N PRO A 79 2.32 5.77 8.60
CA PRO A 79 3.27 4.68 8.68
C PRO A 79 2.54 3.34 8.78
N LEU A 80 2.84 2.45 7.82
CA LEU A 80 2.31 1.10 7.74
C LEU A 80 0.77 1.03 7.75
N GLU A 81 0.08 2.03 7.20
CA GLU A 81 -1.30 1.85 6.72
C GLU A 81 -1.27 0.89 5.53
N VAL A 82 -2.01 -0.21 5.62
CA VAL A 82 -2.06 -1.25 4.58
C VAL A 82 -3.50 -1.61 4.30
N LEU A 83 -3.88 -1.53 3.03
CA LEU A 83 -5.17 -1.96 2.53
C LEU A 83 -4.95 -3.02 1.45
N VAL A 84 -5.63 -4.16 1.58
CA VAL A 84 -5.60 -5.22 0.58
C VAL A 84 -6.47 -4.81 -0.62
N PRO A 85 -5.92 -4.88 -1.85
CA PRO A 85 -6.69 -4.70 -3.07
C PRO A 85 -7.89 -5.65 -3.14
N ALA A 86 -9.08 -5.06 -3.27
CA ALA A 86 -10.34 -5.78 -3.39
C ALA A 86 -11.27 -5.10 -4.40
N TRP A 87 -12.32 -5.83 -4.77
CA TRP A 87 -13.36 -5.36 -5.69
C TRP A 87 -14.73 -5.59 -5.06
N PRO A 88 -15.20 -4.70 -4.17
CA PRO A 88 -16.43 -4.91 -3.42
C PRO A 88 -17.67 -5.05 -4.30
N VAL A 89 -17.71 -4.38 -5.47
CA VAL A 89 -18.78 -4.53 -6.45
C VAL A 89 -18.29 -5.41 -7.59
N LYS A 90 -19.03 -6.49 -7.87
CA LYS A 90 -18.85 -7.35 -9.04
C LYS A 90 -20.21 -7.88 -9.46
N THR A 91 -20.76 -7.35 -10.55
CA THR A 91 -21.98 -7.89 -11.14
C THR A 91 -21.83 -8.01 -12.65
N ILE A 92 -22.50 -9.02 -13.21
CA ILE A 92 -22.60 -9.23 -14.65
C ILE A 92 -24.06 -9.55 -14.98
N TYR A 93 -24.59 -8.93 -16.02
CA TYR A 93 -25.96 -9.17 -16.47
C TYR A 93 -26.07 -8.96 -17.98
N GLN A 94 -27.17 -9.45 -18.54
CA GLN A 94 -27.42 -9.41 -19.98
C GLN A 94 -28.69 -8.62 -20.30
N SER A 95 -28.76 -8.02 -21.49
CA SER A 95 -29.93 -7.27 -21.92
C SER A 95 -31.03 -8.13 -22.56
N ASN A 96 -30.70 -9.28 -23.19
CA ASN A 96 -31.66 -10.06 -23.94
C ASN A 96 -31.31 -11.57 -24.04
N PRO A 97 -32.18 -12.50 -23.58
CA PRO A 97 -31.94 -13.93 -23.68
C PRO A 97 -32.44 -14.59 -24.99
N LEU A 98 -33.14 -13.86 -25.87
CA LEU A 98 -33.85 -14.45 -27.01
C LEU A 98 -32.90 -14.88 -28.14
N ALA A 99 -33.16 -16.05 -28.71
CA ALA A 99 -32.36 -16.60 -29.80
C ALA A 99 -32.36 -15.69 -31.04
N GLY A 100 -31.18 -15.45 -31.62
CA GLY A 100 -31.00 -14.60 -32.80
C GLY A 100 -31.13 -13.10 -32.54
N ALA A 101 -31.48 -12.68 -31.32
CA ALA A 101 -31.55 -11.27 -30.95
C ALA A 101 -30.19 -10.73 -30.48
N SER A 102 -29.99 -9.42 -30.60
CA SER A 102 -28.81 -8.76 -30.03
C SER A 102 -28.86 -8.82 -28.50
N ASN A 103 -27.73 -9.19 -27.91
CA ASN A 103 -27.55 -9.28 -26.46
C ASN A 103 -26.30 -8.50 -26.05
N THR A 104 -26.40 -7.74 -24.96
CA THR A 104 -25.30 -6.96 -24.40
C THR A 104 -25.01 -7.45 -23.00
N LEU A 105 -23.79 -7.89 -22.75
CA LEU A 105 -23.31 -8.18 -21.40
C LEU A 105 -22.78 -6.88 -20.78
N THR A 106 -23.33 -6.51 -19.64
CA THR A 106 -22.83 -5.39 -18.84
C THR A 106 -22.11 -5.93 -17.62
N VAL A 107 -20.88 -5.46 -17.41
CA VAL A 107 -20.07 -5.78 -16.23
C VAL A 107 -19.94 -4.51 -15.41
N ASN A 108 -20.35 -4.57 -14.14
CA ASN A 108 -20.16 -3.49 -13.18
C ASN A 108 -19.19 -3.95 -12.10
N VAL A 109 -18.11 -3.19 -11.95
CA VAL A 109 -17.04 -3.45 -10.97
C VAL A 109 -16.64 -2.15 -10.28
N SER A 110 -16.21 -2.25 -9.03
CA SER A 110 -15.64 -1.13 -8.27
C SER A 110 -14.46 -1.65 -7.45
N SER A 111 -13.33 -0.93 -7.47
CA SER A 111 -12.15 -1.18 -6.65
C SER A 111 -12.21 -0.40 -5.33
N ASN A 112 -11.56 -0.91 -4.28
CA ASN A 112 -11.37 -0.17 -3.02
C ASN A 112 -10.08 0.68 -2.99
N TYR A 113 -9.43 0.87 -4.14
CA TYR A 113 -8.23 1.69 -4.33
C TYR A 113 -8.28 2.39 -5.69
N ASP A 114 -7.50 3.45 -5.83
CA ASP A 114 -7.39 4.18 -7.09
C ASP A 114 -6.63 3.35 -8.12
N LEU A 115 -7.23 3.19 -9.30
CA LEU A 115 -6.56 2.66 -10.48
C LEU A 115 -5.90 3.83 -11.20
N GLY A 116 -4.59 3.97 -11.04
CA GLY A 116 -3.82 5.00 -11.74
C GLY A 116 -3.78 4.78 -13.25
N GLU A 117 -3.38 5.82 -13.98
CA GLU A 117 -3.20 5.74 -15.44
C GLU A 117 -2.34 4.53 -15.85
N GLY A 118 -2.79 3.79 -16.86
CA GLY A 118 -2.13 2.58 -17.33
C GLY A 118 -2.47 1.29 -16.56
N SER A 119 -3.28 1.37 -15.50
CA SER A 119 -3.81 0.17 -14.83
C SER A 119 -4.62 -0.69 -15.79
N VAL A 120 -4.40 -2.02 -15.75
CA VAL A 120 -5.11 -2.99 -16.61
C VAL A 120 -5.97 -3.90 -15.74
N LEU A 121 -7.28 -3.90 -16.00
CA LEU A 121 -8.20 -4.91 -15.48
C LEU A 121 -8.50 -5.93 -16.57
N THR A 122 -8.21 -7.20 -16.29
CA THR A 122 -8.57 -8.31 -17.18
C THR A 122 -9.80 -9.03 -16.65
N ILE A 123 -10.86 -9.11 -17.45
CA ILE A 123 -12.06 -9.91 -17.19
C ILE A 123 -12.04 -11.11 -18.13
N SER A 124 -11.96 -12.30 -17.56
CA SER A 124 -11.88 -13.58 -18.30
C SER A 124 -13.19 -14.37 -18.19
N GLY A 125 -13.36 -15.36 -19.06
CA GLY A 125 -14.52 -16.27 -19.02
C GLY A 125 -15.78 -15.75 -19.72
N LEU A 126 -15.66 -14.69 -20.52
CA LEU A 126 -16.77 -14.16 -21.33
C LEU A 126 -16.98 -15.01 -22.60
N THR A 127 -17.53 -16.22 -22.44
CA THR A 127 -17.77 -17.17 -23.54
C THR A 127 -18.65 -16.55 -24.63
N ASN A 128 -18.23 -16.65 -25.90
CA ASN A 128 -18.91 -16.08 -27.07
C ASN A 128 -19.13 -14.55 -27.03
N ALA A 129 -18.51 -13.84 -26.09
CA ALA A 129 -18.49 -12.39 -26.10
C ALA A 129 -17.26 -11.90 -26.86
N VAL A 130 -17.46 -11.01 -27.82
CA VAL A 130 -16.37 -10.25 -28.45
C VAL A 130 -16.51 -8.81 -27.97
N ALA A 131 -15.50 -8.33 -27.23
CA ALA A 131 -15.41 -6.90 -26.94
C ALA A 131 -15.10 -6.18 -28.26
N GLY A 132 -16.09 -5.49 -28.84
CA GLY A 132 -15.94 -4.79 -30.12
C GLY A 132 -14.94 -3.63 -30.11
N SER A 133 -14.47 -3.23 -28.93
CA SER A 133 -13.46 -2.19 -28.71
C SER A 133 -12.83 -2.34 -27.32
N SER A 134 -11.67 -1.72 -27.08
CA SER A 134 -11.14 -1.51 -25.73
C SER A 134 -12.18 -0.73 -24.91
N ILE A 135 -12.64 -1.31 -23.80
CA ILE A 135 -13.53 -0.63 -22.85
C ILE A 135 -12.62 0.11 -21.86
N SER A 136 -12.68 1.44 -21.88
CA SER A 136 -11.99 2.25 -20.86
C SER A 136 -12.71 2.11 -19.53
N LEU A 137 -11.96 1.83 -18.47
CA LEU A 137 -12.43 2.02 -17.11
C LEU A 137 -12.52 3.52 -16.85
N THR A 138 -13.71 4.07 -16.91
CA THR A 138 -13.96 5.45 -16.46
C THR A 138 -14.61 5.39 -15.09
N SER A 139 -14.28 6.34 -14.21
CA SER A 139 -15.11 6.58 -13.04
C SER A 139 -16.55 6.79 -13.51
N GLY A 140 -17.49 5.99 -13.01
CA GLY A 140 -18.89 6.18 -13.34
C GLY A 140 -19.30 7.57 -12.85
N SER A 141 -19.73 8.45 -13.77
CA SER A 141 -20.42 9.66 -13.36
C SER A 141 -21.71 9.20 -12.69
N ASN A 142 -21.81 9.36 -11.37
CA ASN A 142 -23.09 9.29 -10.68
C ASN A 142 -23.84 10.59 -11.00
N ASP A 143 -24.31 10.71 -12.24
CA ASP A 143 -25.25 11.74 -12.63
C ASP A 143 -26.64 11.25 -12.18
N GLY A 144 -26.98 11.61 -10.94
CA GLY A 144 -28.35 11.64 -10.46
C GLY A 144 -29.01 12.99 -10.77
#